data_AF-A0A6M8V995-F1
#
_entry.id   AF-A0A6M8V995-F1
#
_cell.length_a   1.000
_cell.length_b   1.000
_cell.length_c   1.000
_cell.angle_alpha   90.00
_cell.angle_beta   90.00
_cell.angle_gamma   90.00
#
_symmetry.space_group_name_H-M   'P 1'
#
loop_
_entity.id
_entity.type
_entity.pdbx_description
1 polymer ?
#
loop_
_entity_poly.entity_id
_entity_poly.type
_entity_poly.pdbx_seq_one_letter_code
_entity_poly.pdbx_strand_id
1 'polypeptide(L)'
;MLKAEKDFEEFIELLNKFNIEYMIIGAYALALYARPRNNGDIDIFINNTLNNAKQLIKVISEFGFESTGIKENDFTTKGRIIQLGELYP
;
A
#
# COMPACT_ATOMS: atom_id res chain seq x y z
N MET A 1 -4.01 -7.41 -17.90
CA MET A 1 -3.26 -7.86 -16.71
C MET A 1 -2.08 -6.95 -16.36
N LEU A 2 -1.34 -6.37 -17.33
CA LEU A 2 -0.19 -5.47 -17.11
C LEU A 2 -0.42 -4.19 -16.28
N LYS A 3 -1.66 -3.69 -16.20
CA LYS A 3 -1.92 -2.38 -15.56
C LYS A 3 -1.79 -2.41 -14.03
N ALA A 4 -2.32 -3.45 -13.37
CA ALA A 4 -2.26 -3.57 -11.92
C ALA A 4 -0.81 -3.71 -11.41
N GLU A 5 0.04 -4.45 -12.14
CA GLU A 5 1.47 -4.58 -11.81
C GLU A 5 2.18 -3.22 -11.88
N LYS A 6 1.84 -2.39 -12.88
CA LYS A 6 2.37 -1.03 -12.99
C LYS A 6 1.89 -0.12 -11.85
N ASP A 7 0.61 -0.19 -11.48
CA ASP A 7 0.08 0.60 -10.36
C ASP A 7 0.78 0.20 -9.03
N PHE A 8 1.16 -1.07 -8.86
CA PHE A 8 1.93 -1.54 -7.70
C PHE A 8 3.37 -1.00 -7.70
N GLU A 9 4.05 -1.04 -8.84
CA GLU A 9 5.39 -0.47 -9.00
C GLU A 9 5.40 1.03 -8.67
N GLU A 10 4.46 1.79 -9.25
CA GLU A 10 4.32 3.24 -9.00
C GLU A 10 4.03 3.53 -7.51
N PHE A 11 3.19 2.74 -6.86
CA PHE A 11 2.92 2.92 -5.43
C PHE A 11 4.18 2.65 -4.58
N ILE A 12 4.92 1.58 -4.88
CA ILE A 12 6.17 1.24 -4.18
C ILE A 12 7.23 2.33 -4.40
N GLU A 13 7.34 2.88 -5.60
CA GLU A 13 8.23 4.00 -5.90
C GLU A 13 7.89 5.23 -5.05
N LEU A 14 6.61 5.54 -4.86
CA LEU A 14 6.18 6.63 -3.97
C LEU A 14 6.51 6.33 -2.51
N LEU A 15 6.26 5.10 -2.02
CA LEU A 15 6.64 4.72 -0.66
C LEU A 15 8.14 4.93 -0.42
N ASN A 16 8.97 4.55 -1.39
CA ASN A 16 10.42 4.75 -1.33
C ASN A 16 10.79 6.24 -1.38
N LYS A 17 10.20 7.01 -2.30
CA LYS A 17 10.43 8.47 -2.43
C LYS A 17 10.17 9.21 -1.13
N PHE A 18 9.13 8.83 -0.39
CA PHE A 18 8.74 9.46 0.87
C PHE A 18 9.40 8.82 2.11
N ASN A 19 10.30 7.86 1.94
CA ASN A 19 10.96 7.11 3.00
C ASN A 19 9.95 6.49 3.98
N ILE A 20 8.89 5.89 3.45
CA ILE A 20 7.90 5.18 4.26
C ILE A 20 8.54 3.92 4.84
N GLU A 21 8.29 3.65 6.11
CA GLU A 21 8.61 2.38 6.76
C GLU A 21 7.48 1.39 6.48
N TYR A 22 7.70 0.44 5.57
CA TYR A 22 6.73 -0.56 5.15
C TYR A 22 7.37 -1.94 4.91
N MET A 23 6.53 -2.97 4.79
CA MET A 23 6.90 -4.32 4.41
C MET A 23 5.84 -4.92 3.50
N ILE A 24 6.24 -5.46 2.36
CA ILE A 24 5.34 -6.24 1.50
C ILE A 24 5.07 -7.58 2.19
N ILE A 25 3.80 -7.95 2.30
CA ILE A 25 3.35 -9.20 2.92
C ILE A 25 2.45 -9.98 1.94
N GLY A 26 1.81 -11.05 2.41
CA GLY A 26 0.80 -11.77 1.62
C GLY A 26 1.37 -12.56 0.43
N ALA A 27 0.51 -12.78 -0.58
CA ALA A 27 0.81 -13.63 -1.72
C ALA A 27 2.02 -13.13 -2.54
N TYR A 28 2.19 -11.82 -2.63
CA TYR A 28 3.30 -11.20 -3.35
C TYR A 28 4.66 -11.52 -2.70
N ALA A 29 4.76 -11.46 -1.37
CA ALA A 29 5.97 -11.85 -0.65
C ALA A 29 6.26 -13.36 -0.75
N LEU A 30 5.21 -14.20 -0.77
CA LEU A 30 5.35 -15.64 -0.89
C LEU A 30 5.80 -16.09 -2.29
N ALA A 31 5.44 -15.35 -3.33
CA ALA A 31 5.77 -15.68 -4.72
C ALA A 31 7.30 -15.75 -4.98
N LEU A 32 8.13 -15.15 -4.11
CA LEU A 32 9.58 -15.28 -4.18
C LEU A 32 10.10 -16.68 -3.82
N TYR A 33 9.33 -17.45 -3.04
CA TYR A 33 9.76 -18.75 -2.49
C TYR A 33 8.84 -19.92 -2.88
N ALA A 34 7.66 -19.63 -3.44
CA ALA A 34 6.66 -20.61 -3.83
C ALA A 34 6.20 -20.39 -5.27
N ARG A 35 5.28 -21.24 -5.76
CA ARG A 35 4.66 -20.98 -7.06
C ARG A 35 3.91 -19.64 -7.03
N PRO A 36 4.17 -18.71 -7.96
CA PRO A 36 3.46 -17.44 -8.02
C PRO A 36 1.96 -17.65 -8.10
N ARG A 37 1.22 -16.93 -7.27
CA ARG A 37 -0.24 -16.82 -7.34
C ARG A 37 -0.58 -15.34 -7.33
N ASN A 38 -1.04 -14.83 -8.46
CA ASN A 38 -1.52 -13.46 -8.57
C ASN A 38 -3.01 -13.44 -8.21
N ASN A 39 -3.35 -12.82 -7.09
CA ASN A 39 -4.70 -12.60 -6.60
C ASN A 39 -5.27 -11.23 -7.02
N GLY A 40 -4.51 -10.42 -7.76
CA GLY A 40 -4.95 -9.12 -8.27
C GLY A 40 -4.81 -7.96 -7.28
N ASP A 41 -4.20 -8.19 -6.12
CA ASP A 41 -3.92 -7.18 -5.10
C ASP A 41 -2.45 -7.27 -4.61
N ILE A 42 -2.05 -6.30 -3.79
CA ILE A 42 -0.79 -6.32 -3.06
C ILE A 42 -1.05 -5.89 -1.61
N ASP A 43 -0.56 -6.69 -0.67
CA ASP A 43 -0.68 -6.38 0.75
C ASP A 43 0.60 -5.70 1.27
N ILE A 44 0.43 -4.54 1.90
CA ILE A 44 1.55 -3.76 2.46
C ILE A 44 1.29 -3.48 3.94
N PHE A 45 2.21 -3.93 4.79
CA PHE A 45 2.22 -3.63 6.21
C PHE A 45 2.98 -2.32 6.47
N ILE A 46 2.37 -1.39 7.22
CA ILE A 46 2.90 -0.05 7.48
C ILE A 46 3.31 0.06 8.96
N ASN A 47 4.48 0.64 9.23
CA ASN A 47 4.84 0.99 10.61
C ASN A 47 3.94 2.13 11.12
N ASN A 48 3.20 1.89 12.21
CA ASN A 48 2.10 2.74 12.68
C ASN A 48 2.56 3.99 13.48
N THR A 49 3.76 4.50 13.23
CA THR A 49 4.24 5.72 13.88
C THR A 49 3.55 6.94 13.28
N LEU A 50 3.35 7.98 14.10
CA LEU A 50 2.75 9.24 13.63
C LEU A 50 3.57 9.89 12.51
N ASN A 51 4.90 9.79 12.58
CA ASN A 51 5.78 10.33 11.53
C ASN A 51 5.57 9.62 10.19
N ASN A 52 5.52 8.29 10.21
CA ASN A 52 5.29 7.48 9.01
C ASN A 52 3.90 7.74 8.42
N ALA A 53 2.87 7.80 9.27
CA ALA A 53 1.49 8.12 8.86
C ALA A 53 1.38 9.49 8.17
N LYS A 54 2.07 10.52 8.69
CA LYS A 54 2.11 11.86 8.07
C LYS A 54 2.70 11.86 6.66
N GLN A 55 3.77 11.09 6.44
CA GLN A 55 4.35 10.97 5.11
C GLN A 55 3.46 10.13 4.19
N LEU A 56 2.83 9.09 4.72
CA LEU A 56 1.94 8.22 3.96
C LEU A 56 0.72 8.98 3.41
N ILE A 57 0.18 9.98 4.14
CA ILE A 57 -0.87 10.84 3.59
C ILE A 57 -0.43 11.59 2.33
N LYS A 58 0.85 11.98 2.23
CA LYS A 58 1.39 12.61 1.01
C LYS A 58 1.49 11.61 -0.13
N VAL A 59 1.91 10.37 0.16
CA VAL A 59 1.92 9.27 -0.82
C VAL A 59 0.51 9.01 -1.35
N ILE A 60 -0.49 8.91 -0.47
CA ILE A 60 -1.89 8.68 -0.86
C ILE A 60 -2.41 9.80 -1.75
N SER A 61 -2.08 11.06 -1.45
CA SER A 61 -2.46 12.19 -2.30
C SER A 61 -1.72 12.16 -3.65
N GLU A 62 -0.40 11.95 -3.66
CA GLU A 62 0.39 11.92 -4.90
C GLU A 62 0.02 10.75 -5.82
N PHE A 63 -0.40 9.62 -5.24
CA PHE A 63 -0.89 8.46 -5.99
C PHE A 63 -2.31 8.67 -6.58
N GLY A 64 -3.02 9.72 -6.16
CA GLY A 64 -4.34 10.07 -6.70
C GLY A 64 -5.55 9.68 -5.84
N PHE A 65 -5.34 9.33 -4.57
CA PHE A 65 -6.39 8.93 -3.62
C PHE A 65 -6.74 10.02 -2.58
N GLU A 66 -6.44 11.28 -2.87
CA GLU A 66 -6.70 12.43 -1.98
C GLU A 66 -8.18 12.64 -1.60
N SER A 67 -9.11 12.26 -2.48
CA SER A 67 -10.55 12.42 -2.27
C SER A 67 -11.18 11.34 -1.37
N THR A 68 -10.41 10.34 -0.94
CA THR A 68 -10.89 9.22 -0.09
C THR A 68 -11.22 9.63 1.34
N GLY A 69 -10.69 10.76 1.81
CA GLY A 69 -10.85 11.21 3.20
C GLY A 69 -10.04 10.41 4.22
N ILE A 70 -9.08 9.58 3.78
CA ILE A 70 -8.12 8.88 4.64
C ILE A 70 -7.29 9.91 5.42
N LYS A 71 -7.09 9.67 6.72
CA LYS A 71 -6.37 10.55 7.65
C LYS A 71 -5.25 9.81 8.37
N GLU A 72 -4.32 10.56 8.94
CA GLU A 72 -3.18 10.02 9.72
C GLU A 72 -3.62 8.99 10.78
N ASN A 73 -4.74 9.26 11.46
CA ASN A 73 -5.26 8.38 12.50
C ASN A 73 -5.68 6.99 11.99
N ASP A 74 -5.98 6.86 10.70
CA ASP A 74 -6.33 5.58 10.10
C ASP A 74 -5.10 4.64 10.03
N PHE A 75 -3.88 5.20 9.98
CA PHE A 75 -2.61 4.46 9.96
C PHE A 75 -1.96 4.29 11.35
N THR A 76 -2.37 5.07 12.35
CA THR A 76 -1.87 4.92 13.74
C THR A 76 -2.77 4.02 14.60
N THR A 77 -4.01 3.76 14.16
CA THR A 77 -4.94 2.86 14.84
C THR A 77 -4.53 1.39 14.62
N LYS A 78 -4.22 0.66 15.69
CA LYS A 78 -3.83 -0.76 15.61
C LYS A 78 -4.94 -1.63 15.04
N GLY A 79 -4.55 -2.63 14.25
CA GLY A 79 -5.46 -3.65 13.68
C GLY A 79 -6.35 -3.13 12.55
N ARG A 80 -6.11 -1.90 12.08
CA ARG A 80 -6.88 -1.33 10.98
C ARG A 80 -6.34 -1.80 9.64
N ILE A 81 -7.25 -2.14 8.74
CA ILE A 81 -6.98 -2.45 7.34
C ILE A 81 -7.61 -1.35 6.50
N ILE A 82 -6.87 -0.87 5.50
CA ILE A 82 -7.32 0.13 4.53
C ILE A 82 -7.13 -0.49 3.15
N GLN A 83 -8.18 -0.47 2.34
CA GLN A 83 -8.14 -0.94 0.96
C GLN A 83 -8.22 0.27 0.03
N LEU A 84 -7.34 0.31 -0.96
CA LEU A 84 -7.34 1.30 -2.03
C LEU A 84 -7.74 0.61 -3.33
N GLY A 85 -8.72 1.21 -4.04
CA GLY A 85 -9.29 0.62 -5.25
C GLY A 85 -10.33 -0.46 -4.98
N GLU A 86 -10.87 -1.01 -6.07
CA GLU A 86 -11.93 -2.01 -6.05
C GLU A 86 -11.33 -3.40 -6.28
N LEU A 87 -11.77 -4.39 -5.51
CA LEU A 87 -11.58 -5.80 -5.88
C LEU A 87 -12.52 -6.08 -7.05
N TYR A 88 -11.98 -6.48 -8.21
CA TYR A 88 -12.81 -6.92 -9.32
C TYR A 88 -13.74 -8.07 -8.85
N PRO A 89 -15.04 -8.05 -9.21
CA PRO A 89 -15.99 -9.11 -8.86
C PRO A 89 -15.69 -10.45 -9.54
#